data_AF-A0A383EHG8-F1
#
_entry.id   AF-A0A383EHG8-F1
#
_cell.length_a   1.000
_cell.length_b   1.000
_cell.length_c   1.000
_cell.angle_alpha   90.00
_cell.angle_beta   90.00
_cell.angle_gamma   90.00
#
_symmetry.space_group_name_H-M   'P 1'
#
loop_
_entity.id
_entity.type
_entity.pdbx_description
1 polymer ?
#
loop_
_entity_poly.entity_id
_entity_poly.type
_entity_poly.pdbx_seq_one_letter_code
_entity_poly.pdbx_strand_id
1 'polypeptide(L)'
;MSLRSQKDNLAKLMATEDLTIVHKKVPTAYFDVKNRVLCCPTFKEDISSELYDLFMGHEVGHALNTPYEGLHSTIKKNRTLKGYLNVIEDVRIEKAIKNKYQGLRKSFFTAYNELMGRDFFGLKKMKMTIDELSLIDKINLTTKVGHRVNIKLNNEEQPFLDWAERCKTWEEVVECAEAIYEWSKENETRSQQENQTFYVPKDFEDDEE
;
A
#
# COMPACT_ATOMS: atom_id res chain seq x y z
N MET A 1 -13.92 -4.64 26.67
CA MET A 1 -13.43 -3.77 25.57
C MET A 1 -13.65 -4.52 24.26
N SER A 2 -14.36 -3.96 23.27
CA SER A 2 -14.60 -4.64 21.99
C SER A 2 -13.30 -4.80 21.20
N LEU A 3 -13.22 -5.78 20.28
CA LEU A 3 -12.03 -5.98 19.44
C LEU A 3 -11.62 -4.67 18.75
N ARG A 4 -12.58 -3.97 18.13
CA ARG A 4 -12.38 -2.66 17.53
C ARG A 4 -11.71 -1.66 18.48
N SER A 5 -12.25 -1.47 19.69
CA SER A 5 -11.66 -0.52 20.64
C SER A 5 -10.26 -0.92 21.12
N GLN A 6 -9.95 -2.22 21.18
CA GLN A 6 -8.59 -2.69 21.49
C GLN A 6 -7.62 -2.34 20.35
N LYS A 7 -8.03 -2.57 19.09
CA LYS A 7 -7.22 -2.26 17.90
C LYS A 7 -7.02 -0.76 17.71
N ASP A 8 -8.06 0.04 17.95
CA ASP A 8 -7.97 1.50 17.91
C ASP A 8 -6.94 2.03 18.92
N ASN A 9 -6.98 1.52 20.16
CA ASN A 9 -6.03 1.93 21.20
C ASN A 9 -4.59 1.50 20.88
N LEU A 10 -4.41 0.30 20.33
CA LEU A 10 -3.10 -0.18 19.90
C LEU A 10 -2.53 0.69 18.78
N ALA A 11 -3.35 1.05 17.78
CA ALA A 11 -2.92 1.91 16.67
C ALA A 11 -2.45 3.29 17.15
N LYS A 12 -3.22 3.92 18.05
CA LYS A 12 -2.83 5.18 18.69
C LYS A 12 -1.50 5.07 19.44
N LEU A 13 -1.31 3.99 20.19
CA LEU A 13 -0.06 3.76 20.92
C LEU A 13 1.14 3.58 19.96
N MET A 14 0.96 2.84 18.87
CA MET A 14 2.03 2.58 17.89
C MET A 14 2.45 3.82 17.10
N ALA A 15 1.51 4.73 16.83
CA ALA A 15 1.80 5.94 16.05
C ALA A 15 2.66 6.95 16.79
N THR A 16 2.80 6.84 18.11
CA THR A 16 3.63 7.74 18.92
C THR A 16 3.28 9.24 18.77
N GLU A 17 2.05 9.52 18.33
CA GLU A 17 1.49 10.84 18.12
C GLU A 17 -0.03 10.78 18.25
N ASP A 18 -0.67 11.94 18.30
CA ASP A 18 -2.13 12.02 18.27
C ASP A 18 -2.66 11.80 16.86
N LEU A 19 -3.55 10.81 16.73
CA LEU A 19 -4.32 10.57 15.52
C LEU A 19 -5.79 10.28 15.84
N THR A 20 -6.64 10.66 14.89
CA THR A 20 -8.06 10.35 14.94
C THR A 20 -8.31 9.06 14.17
N ILE A 21 -8.99 8.10 14.79
CA ILE A 21 -9.40 6.86 14.12
C ILE A 21 -10.88 6.95 13.82
N VAL A 22 -11.24 6.80 12.54
CA VAL A 22 -12.62 6.74 12.07
C VAL A 22 -12.88 5.42 11.39
N HIS A 23 -14.13 4.96 11.43
CA HIS A 23 -14.54 3.72 10.79
C HIS A 23 -15.65 4.05 9.79
N LYS A 24 -15.41 3.77 8.51
CA LYS A 24 -16.32 4.15 7.41
C LYS A 24 -16.58 2.97 6.49
N LYS A 25 -17.69 3.01 5.74
CA LYS A 25 -17.96 2.08 4.64
C LYS A 25 -17.13 2.43 3.41
N VAL A 26 -15.84 2.13 3.49
CA VAL A 26 -14.85 2.35 2.42
C VAL A 26 -14.24 1.00 2.02
N PRO A 27 -13.70 0.88 0.78
CA PRO A 27 -13.19 -0.39 0.29
C PRO A 27 -11.90 -0.87 0.98
N THR A 28 -11.13 0.03 1.61
CA THR A 28 -9.91 -0.29 2.37
C THR A 28 -9.64 0.72 3.48
N ALA A 29 -8.59 0.48 4.27
CA ALA A 29 -8.03 1.48 5.17
C ALA A 29 -7.17 2.51 4.43
N TYR A 30 -7.07 3.71 5.00
CA TYR A 30 -6.22 4.77 4.50
C TYR A 30 -5.83 5.75 5.62
N PHE A 31 -4.76 6.52 5.38
CA PHE A 31 -4.28 7.52 6.29
C PHE A 31 -4.22 8.92 5.65
N ASP A 32 -5.06 9.82 6.16
CA ASP A 32 -5.00 11.24 5.82
C ASP A 32 -3.80 11.88 6.52
N VAL A 33 -2.69 11.98 5.80
CA VAL A 33 -1.43 12.54 6.30
C VAL A 33 -1.59 13.99 6.77
N LYS A 34 -2.48 14.76 6.15
CA LYS A 34 -2.72 16.19 6.46
C LYS A 34 -3.44 16.35 7.80
N ASN A 35 -4.56 15.64 7.94
CA ASN A 35 -5.45 15.79 9.07
C ASN A 35 -5.17 14.78 10.19
N ARG A 36 -4.19 13.88 9.99
CA ARG A 36 -3.83 12.77 10.90
C ARG A 36 -5.03 11.87 11.22
N VAL A 37 -5.79 11.51 10.18
CA VAL A 37 -6.97 10.65 10.30
C VAL A 37 -6.69 9.28 9.71
N LEU A 38 -6.71 8.26 10.55
CA LEU A 38 -6.70 6.86 10.12
C LEU A 38 -8.14 6.41 9.90
N CYS A 39 -8.50 6.10 8.67
CA CYS A 39 -9.80 5.52 8.35
C CYS A 39 -9.67 4.01 8.21
N CYS A 40 -10.35 3.25 9.06
CA CYS A 40 -10.47 1.81 8.93
C CYS A 40 -11.81 1.45 8.24
N PRO A 41 -11.83 0.48 7.31
CA PRO A 41 -13.06 0.08 6.65
C PRO A 41 -13.99 -0.66 7.63
N THR A 42 -15.29 -0.53 7.41
CA THR A 42 -16.31 -1.39 8.00
C THR A 42 -16.86 -2.31 6.92
N PHE A 43 -16.63 -3.62 7.02
CA PHE A 43 -17.23 -4.60 6.12
C PHE A 43 -18.58 -5.11 6.63
N LYS A 44 -19.34 -5.77 5.74
CA LYS A 44 -20.57 -6.47 6.11
C LYS A 44 -20.29 -7.71 6.98
N GLU A 45 -19.14 -8.34 6.73
CA GLU A 45 -18.60 -9.43 7.53
C GLU A 45 -17.59 -8.86 8.55
N ASP A 46 -17.41 -9.55 9.67
CA ASP A 46 -16.41 -9.15 10.65
C ASP A 46 -15.00 -9.24 10.08
N ILE A 47 -14.23 -8.17 10.27
CA ILE A 47 -12.80 -8.12 9.98
C ILE A 47 -12.09 -9.01 11.01
N SER A 48 -11.24 -9.92 10.54
CA SER A 48 -10.42 -10.74 11.43
C SER A 48 -9.46 -9.88 12.27
N SER A 49 -8.99 -10.41 13.40
CA SER A 49 -8.03 -9.68 14.25
C SER A 49 -6.76 -9.30 13.47
N GLU A 50 -6.29 -10.21 12.61
CA GLU A 50 -5.10 -10.05 11.78
C GLU A 50 -5.31 -9.05 10.66
N LEU A 51 -6.48 -9.03 10.02
CA LEU A 51 -6.81 -8.04 9.00
C LEU A 51 -6.95 -6.63 9.61
N TYR A 52 -7.45 -6.52 10.84
CA TYR A 52 -7.40 -5.28 11.62
C TYR A 52 -5.96 -4.83 11.87
N ASP A 53 -5.08 -5.74 12.31
CA ASP A 53 -3.67 -5.42 12.54
C ASP A 53 -2.96 -5.00 11.25
N LEU A 54 -3.29 -5.63 10.12
CA LEU A 54 -2.77 -5.26 8.81
C LEU A 54 -3.17 -3.81 8.47
N PHE A 55 -4.46 -3.51 8.46
CA PHE A 55 -4.95 -2.17 8.13
C PHE A 55 -4.36 -1.11 9.08
N MET A 56 -4.54 -1.30 10.39
CA MET A 56 -4.07 -0.33 11.37
C MET A 56 -2.55 -0.18 11.36
N GLY A 57 -1.81 -1.30 11.28
CA GLY A 57 -0.35 -1.27 11.25
C GLY A 57 0.20 -0.61 9.99
N HIS A 58 -0.42 -0.86 8.83
CA HIS A 58 -0.03 -0.25 7.57
C HIS A 58 -0.25 1.28 7.63
N GLU A 59 -1.43 1.73 8.01
CA GLU A 59 -1.73 3.17 8.09
C GLU A 59 -0.90 3.89 9.17
N VAL A 60 -0.59 3.23 10.28
CA VAL A 60 0.38 3.76 11.26
C VAL A 60 1.79 3.85 10.68
N GLY A 61 2.15 2.94 9.78
CA GLY A 61 3.36 3.02 8.97
C GLY A 61 3.43 4.33 8.19
N HIS A 62 2.34 4.72 7.52
CA HIS A 62 2.23 6.02 6.85
C HIS A 62 2.33 7.19 7.82
N ALA A 63 1.61 7.13 8.95
CA ALA A 63 1.67 8.17 9.97
C ALA A 63 3.12 8.47 10.40
N LEU A 64 3.89 7.43 10.68
CA LEU A 64 5.27 7.57 11.15
C LEU A 64 6.28 7.98 10.09
N ASN A 65 6.05 7.66 8.81
CA ASN A 65 7.12 7.68 7.81
C ASN A 65 6.80 8.47 6.54
N THR A 66 5.54 8.80 6.27
CA THR A 66 5.12 9.50 5.04
C THR A 66 4.98 11.01 5.29
N PRO A 67 5.79 11.86 4.67
CA PRO A 67 5.69 13.31 4.83
C PRO A 67 4.52 13.90 4.02
N TYR A 68 3.76 14.82 4.63
CA TYR A 68 2.65 15.50 3.96
C TYR A 68 3.10 16.31 2.74
N GLU A 69 4.17 17.11 2.89
CA GLU A 69 4.65 18.00 1.82
C GLU A 69 5.07 17.22 0.58
N GLY A 70 5.78 16.10 0.77
CA GLY A 70 6.26 15.23 -0.30
C GLY A 70 5.12 14.53 -1.05
N LEU A 71 4.07 14.09 -0.33
CA LEU A 71 2.89 13.51 -0.95
C LEU A 71 2.10 14.57 -1.76
N HIS A 72 1.87 15.75 -1.19
CA HIS A 72 1.09 16.82 -1.84
C HIS A 72 1.78 17.42 -3.07
N SER A 73 3.10 17.61 -3.04
CA SER A 73 3.86 18.17 -4.18
C SER A 73 3.87 17.27 -5.40
N THR A 74 3.83 15.95 -5.18
CA THR A 74 4.01 14.96 -6.25
C THR A 74 2.67 14.60 -6.90
N ILE A 75 1.57 14.63 -6.13
CA ILE A 75 0.19 14.44 -6.63
C ILE A 75 -0.18 15.48 -7.71
N LYS A 76 0.29 16.73 -7.61
CA LYS A 76 -0.03 17.78 -8.59
C LYS A 76 0.60 17.59 -9.96
N LYS A 77 1.65 16.78 -10.08
CA LYS A 77 2.44 16.67 -11.31
C LYS A 77 1.94 15.59 -12.27
N ASN A 78 1.49 14.43 -11.78
CA ASN A 78 1.08 13.30 -12.64
C ASN A 78 0.25 12.25 -11.88
N ARG A 79 -1.01 12.03 -12.30
CA ARG A 79 -1.92 11.05 -11.67
C ARG A 79 -1.43 9.60 -11.79
N THR A 80 -0.78 9.21 -12.89
CA THR A 80 -0.27 7.84 -13.04
C THR A 80 0.94 7.62 -12.14
N LEU A 81 1.84 8.61 -12.03
CA LEU A 81 2.99 8.55 -11.12
C LEU A 81 2.57 8.37 -9.64
N LYS A 82 1.40 8.91 -9.26
CA LYS A 82 0.82 8.71 -7.92
C LYS A 82 0.65 7.22 -7.56
N GLY A 83 0.21 6.40 -8.51
CA GLY A 83 0.05 4.96 -8.25
C GLY A 83 1.37 4.26 -7.96
N TYR A 84 2.43 4.66 -8.68
CA TYR A 84 3.78 4.15 -8.49
C TYR A 84 4.33 4.58 -7.13
N LEU A 85 4.19 5.86 -6.79
CA LEU A 85 4.60 6.39 -5.47
C LEU A 85 3.95 5.66 -4.32
N ASN A 86 2.64 5.41 -4.40
CA ASN A 86 1.93 4.71 -3.34
C ASN A 86 2.47 3.28 -3.17
N VAL A 87 2.69 2.55 -4.25
CA VAL A 87 3.26 1.19 -4.16
C VAL A 87 4.66 1.21 -3.56
N ILE A 88 5.55 2.10 -4.02
CA ILE A 88 6.93 2.14 -3.50
C ILE A 88 6.97 2.64 -2.05
N GLU A 89 6.08 3.57 -1.69
CA GLU A 89 5.92 4.02 -0.32
C GLU A 89 5.43 2.89 0.59
N ASP A 90 4.42 2.11 0.16
CA ASP A 90 3.94 0.93 0.89
C ASP A 90 5.09 -0.05 1.19
N VAL A 91 5.96 -0.30 0.20
CA VAL A 91 7.15 -1.17 0.40
C VAL A 91 8.02 -0.64 1.54
N ARG A 92 8.30 0.66 1.54
CA ARG A 92 9.14 1.31 2.55
C ARG A 92 8.49 1.31 3.93
N ILE A 93 7.25 1.79 4.04
CA ILE A 93 6.55 1.95 5.32
C ILE A 93 6.24 0.60 5.97
N GLU A 94 5.90 -0.42 5.17
CA GLU A 94 5.63 -1.75 5.71
C GLU A 94 6.89 -2.41 6.24
N LYS A 95 8.02 -2.24 5.54
CA LYS A 95 9.31 -2.69 6.04
C LYS A 95 9.67 -1.98 7.35
N ALA A 96 9.47 -0.66 7.41
CA ALA A 96 9.73 0.13 8.61
C ALA A 96 8.87 -0.32 9.81
N ILE A 97 7.55 -0.43 9.63
CA ILE A 97 6.63 -0.80 10.72
C ILE A 97 6.83 -2.25 11.17
N LYS A 98 7.08 -3.20 10.26
CA LYS A 98 7.39 -4.61 10.59
C LYS A 98 8.75 -4.78 11.29
N ASN A 99 9.67 -3.84 11.12
CA ASN A 99 10.94 -3.81 11.84
C ASN A 99 10.78 -3.20 13.24
N LYS A 100 10.01 -2.12 13.36
CA LYS A 100 9.71 -1.47 14.64
C LYS A 100 8.85 -2.35 15.55
N TYR A 101 7.82 -2.99 14.99
CA TYR A 101 6.86 -3.85 15.70
C TYR A 101 6.84 -5.26 15.10
N GLN A 102 7.81 -6.08 15.50
CA GLN A 102 7.99 -7.43 14.95
C GLN A 102 6.78 -8.36 15.10
N GLY A 103 5.91 -8.10 16.10
CA GLY A 103 4.66 -8.83 16.28
C GLY A 103 3.69 -8.73 15.08
N LEU A 104 3.77 -7.65 14.30
CA LEU A 104 2.93 -7.45 13.12
C LEU A 104 3.26 -8.39 11.97
N ARG A 105 4.48 -8.96 11.91
CA ARG A 105 4.92 -9.80 10.78
C ARG A 105 3.97 -10.99 10.53
N LYS A 106 3.57 -11.68 11.61
CA LYS A 106 2.64 -12.81 11.53
C LYS A 106 1.22 -12.37 11.17
N SER A 107 0.76 -11.25 11.73
CA SER A 107 -0.56 -10.71 11.43
C SER A 107 -0.66 -10.30 9.96
N PHE A 108 0.31 -9.55 9.45
CA PHE A 108 0.36 -9.13 8.04
C PHE A 108 0.38 -10.34 7.11
N PHE A 109 1.22 -11.32 7.38
CA PHE A 109 1.28 -12.56 6.59
C PHE A 109 -0.07 -13.28 6.56
N THR A 110 -0.74 -13.43 7.71
CA THR A 110 -2.05 -14.09 7.80
C THR A 110 -3.12 -13.28 7.07
N ALA A 111 -3.15 -11.97 7.27
CA ALA A 111 -4.13 -11.07 6.67
C ALA A 111 -4.00 -11.00 5.14
N TYR A 112 -2.79 -10.95 4.59
CA TYR A 112 -2.62 -10.99 3.14
C TYR A 112 -3.11 -12.31 2.52
N ASN A 113 -3.00 -13.43 3.24
CA ASN A 113 -3.57 -14.70 2.77
C ASN A 113 -5.09 -14.65 2.74
N GLU A 114 -5.69 -14.03 3.75
CA GLU A 114 -7.12 -13.80 3.80
C GLU A 114 -7.57 -12.92 2.62
N LEU A 115 -6.87 -11.81 2.36
CA LEU A 115 -7.15 -10.90 1.24
C LEU A 115 -7.00 -11.59 -0.12
N MET A 116 -5.99 -12.46 -0.28
CA MET A 116 -5.84 -13.30 -1.49
C MET A 116 -7.03 -14.25 -1.66
N GLY A 117 -7.48 -14.90 -0.59
CA GLY A 117 -8.66 -15.77 -0.62
C GLY A 117 -9.93 -15.04 -1.05
N ARG A 118 -10.07 -13.76 -0.65
CA ARG A 118 -11.18 -12.86 -0.98
C ARG A 118 -11.05 -12.19 -2.37
N ASP A 119 -10.01 -12.49 -3.15
CA ASP A 119 -9.71 -11.82 -4.43
C ASP A 119 -9.64 -10.28 -4.30
N PHE A 120 -9.12 -9.80 -3.16
CA PHE A 120 -9.03 -8.36 -2.88
C PHE A 120 -8.16 -7.63 -3.91
N PHE A 121 -7.10 -8.29 -4.38
CA PHE A 121 -6.21 -7.80 -5.42
C PHE A 121 -6.77 -7.94 -6.84
N GLY A 122 -7.97 -8.51 -7.02
CA GLY A 122 -8.65 -8.58 -8.32
C GLY A 122 -8.00 -9.52 -9.36
N LEU A 123 -7.07 -10.38 -8.95
CA LEU A 123 -6.35 -11.30 -9.84
C LEU A 123 -7.29 -12.24 -10.61
N LYS A 124 -8.34 -12.76 -9.96
CA LYS A 124 -9.32 -13.63 -10.63
C LYS A 124 -10.23 -12.85 -11.58
N LYS A 125 -10.58 -11.61 -11.22
CA LYS A 125 -11.45 -10.75 -12.02
C LYS A 125 -10.78 -10.26 -13.30
N MET A 126 -9.48 -9.95 -13.23
CA MET A 126 -8.74 -9.41 -14.38
C MET A 126 -8.42 -10.48 -15.43
N LYS A 127 -8.53 -11.77 -15.09
CA LYS A 127 -8.14 -12.90 -15.98
C LYS A 127 -6.70 -12.78 -16.52
N MET A 128 -5.88 -11.96 -15.89
CA MET A 128 -4.49 -11.74 -16.27
C MET A 128 -3.64 -12.87 -15.71
N THR A 129 -2.72 -13.34 -16.54
CA THR A 129 -1.62 -14.18 -16.11
C THR A 129 -0.60 -13.33 -15.35
N ILE A 130 0.18 -13.97 -14.47
CA ILE A 130 1.26 -13.30 -13.73
C ILE A 130 2.24 -12.58 -14.67
N ASP A 131 2.40 -13.11 -15.89
CA ASP A 131 3.32 -12.58 -16.89
C ASP A 131 2.80 -11.30 -17.58
N GLU A 132 1.49 -11.03 -17.51
CA GLU A 132 0.83 -9.86 -18.11
C GLU A 132 0.77 -8.66 -17.14
N LEU A 133 1.22 -8.83 -15.90
CA LEU A 133 1.25 -7.75 -14.90
C LEU A 133 2.29 -6.70 -15.27
N SER A 134 1.97 -5.44 -15.01
CA SER A 134 2.96 -4.37 -15.05
C SER A 134 4.02 -4.57 -13.95
N LEU A 135 5.22 -4.02 -14.15
CA LEU A 135 6.32 -4.09 -13.19
C LEU A 135 5.89 -3.55 -11.81
N ILE A 136 5.15 -2.43 -11.79
CA ILE A 136 4.69 -1.86 -10.53
C ILE A 136 3.72 -2.79 -9.79
N ASP A 137 2.87 -3.52 -10.52
CA ASP A 137 1.95 -4.49 -9.93
C ASP A 137 2.68 -5.76 -9.47
N LYS A 138 3.69 -6.21 -10.24
CA LYS A 138 4.59 -7.29 -9.82
C LYS A 138 5.30 -6.94 -8.52
N ILE A 139 5.79 -5.71 -8.36
CA ILE A 139 6.42 -5.22 -7.12
C ILE A 139 5.41 -5.20 -5.97
N ASN A 140 4.22 -4.62 -6.17
CA ASN A 140 3.17 -4.53 -5.15
C ASN A 140 2.77 -5.92 -4.62
N LEU A 141 2.52 -6.87 -5.53
CA LEU A 141 2.16 -8.24 -5.16
C LEU A 141 3.32 -8.99 -4.53
N THR A 142 4.54 -8.89 -5.08
CA THR A 142 5.71 -9.58 -4.52
C THR A 142 5.97 -9.14 -3.09
N THR A 143 5.84 -7.85 -2.79
CA THR A 143 6.11 -7.31 -1.45
C THR A 143 4.97 -7.56 -0.44
N LYS A 144 3.71 -7.65 -0.90
CA LYS A 144 2.56 -7.94 -0.02
C LYS A 144 2.35 -9.43 0.23
N VAL A 145 2.39 -10.27 -0.80
CA VAL A 145 2.04 -11.71 -0.73
C VAL A 145 3.22 -12.66 -0.94
N GLY A 146 4.40 -12.14 -1.30
CA GLY A 146 5.66 -12.89 -1.34
C GLY A 146 5.64 -14.07 -2.31
N HIS A 147 6.36 -15.13 -1.95
CA HIS A 147 6.53 -16.36 -2.74
C HIS A 147 5.22 -17.12 -3.09
N ARG A 148 4.06 -16.69 -2.59
CA ARG A 148 2.77 -17.34 -2.88
C ARG A 148 2.30 -17.09 -4.30
N VAL A 149 2.58 -15.91 -4.81
CA VAL A 149 2.36 -15.60 -6.21
C VAL A 149 3.75 -15.81 -6.81
N ASN A 150 3.90 -16.85 -7.63
CA ASN A 150 5.16 -17.20 -8.26
C ASN A 150 5.49 -16.19 -9.38
N ILE A 151 5.61 -14.92 -9.00
CA ILE A 151 5.97 -13.81 -9.87
C ILE A 151 7.45 -13.90 -10.14
N LYS A 152 7.78 -14.04 -11.43
CA LYS A 152 9.16 -14.03 -11.90
C LYS A 152 9.45 -12.65 -12.47
N LEU A 153 10.38 -11.96 -11.83
CA LEU A 153 10.97 -10.75 -12.38
C LEU A 153 12.14 -11.15 -13.28
N ASN A 154 12.24 -10.50 -14.43
CA ASN A 154 13.39 -10.69 -15.33
C ASN A 154 14.61 -9.87 -14.84
N ASN A 155 15.73 -9.95 -15.57
CA ASN A 155 16.99 -9.28 -15.19
C ASN A 155 16.91 -7.74 -15.18
N GLU A 156 15.98 -7.15 -15.91
CA GLU A 156 15.74 -5.70 -15.94
C GLU A 156 14.75 -5.27 -14.86
N GLU A 157 13.80 -6.13 -14.51
CA GLU A 157 12.76 -5.87 -13.51
C GLU A 157 13.27 -6.05 -12.06
N GLN A 158 14.09 -7.08 -11.80
CA GLN A 158 14.56 -7.39 -10.44
C GLN A 158 15.33 -6.23 -9.77
N PRO A 159 16.21 -5.48 -10.46
CA PRO A 159 16.87 -4.31 -9.88
C PRO A 159 15.91 -3.23 -9.35
N PHE A 160 14.71 -3.09 -9.93
CA PHE A 160 13.71 -2.15 -9.45
C PHE A 160 13.06 -2.61 -8.14
N LEU A 161 12.75 -3.90 -8.01
CA LEU A 161 12.29 -4.44 -6.73
C LEU A 161 13.35 -4.25 -5.64
N ASP A 162 14.60 -4.60 -5.95
CA ASP A 162 15.73 -4.46 -5.01
C ASP A 162 15.96 -2.99 -4.63
N TRP A 163 15.66 -2.03 -5.52
CA TRP A 163 15.70 -0.61 -5.20
C TRP A 163 14.53 -0.20 -4.30
N ALA A 164 13.30 -0.58 -4.64
CA ALA A 164 12.12 -0.31 -3.82
C ALA A 164 12.30 -0.79 -2.37
N GLU A 165 12.83 -2.00 -2.18
CA GLU A 165 13.09 -2.55 -0.85
C GLU A 165 14.21 -1.84 -0.08
N ARG A 166 15.14 -1.16 -0.78
CA ARG A 166 16.26 -0.44 -0.16
C ARG A 166 15.93 1.00 0.21
N CYS A 167 14.81 1.56 -0.27
CA CYS A 167 14.38 2.91 0.06
C CYS A 167 14.24 3.10 1.58
N LYS A 168 14.72 4.24 2.07
CA LYS A 168 14.72 4.67 3.47
C LYS A 168 14.10 6.05 3.64
N THR A 169 14.29 6.94 2.66
CA THR A 169 13.70 8.29 2.67
C THR A 169 12.57 8.42 1.66
N TRP A 170 11.79 9.50 1.79
CA TRP A 170 10.75 9.82 0.82
C TRP A 170 11.34 10.20 -0.54
N GLU A 171 12.48 10.88 -0.55
CA GLU A 171 13.17 11.28 -1.78
C GLU A 171 13.60 10.05 -2.59
N GLU A 172 14.15 9.03 -1.93
CA GLU A 172 14.49 7.75 -2.56
C GLU A 172 13.25 7.03 -3.14
N VAL A 173 12.09 7.14 -2.46
CA VAL A 173 10.81 6.62 -2.96
C VAL A 173 10.38 7.34 -4.23
N VAL A 174 10.50 8.67 -4.26
CA VAL A 174 10.18 9.47 -5.45
C VAL A 174 11.07 9.09 -6.62
N GLU A 175 12.39 9.05 -6.42
CA GLU A 175 13.36 8.66 -7.45
C GLU A 175 13.08 7.25 -7.99
N CYS A 176 12.82 6.29 -7.10
CA CYS A 176 12.51 4.92 -7.49
C CYS A 176 11.20 4.83 -8.27
N ALA A 177 10.13 5.50 -7.81
CA ALA A 177 8.84 5.51 -8.49
C ALA A 177 8.91 6.18 -9.88
N GLU A 178 9.65 7.30 -10.01
CA GLU A 178 9.90 7.95 -11.29
C GLU A 178 10.69 7.06 -12.25
N ALA A 179 11.73 6.37 -11.76
CA ALA A 179 12.52 5.47 -12.58
C ALA A 179 11.69 4.28 -13.12
N ILE A 180 10.87 3.66 -12.27
CA ILE A 180 9.96 2.57 -12.69
C ILE A 180 8.92 3.13 -13.68
N TYR A 181 8.37 4.31 -13.43
CA TYR A 181 7.39 4.94 -14.31
C TYR A 181 7.94 5.24 -15.72
N GLU A 182 9.16 5.76 -15.82
CA GLU A 182 9.81 6.00 -17.11
C GLU A 182 10.16 4.68 -17.82
N TRP A 183 10.69 3.68 -17.09
CA TRP A 183 10.94 2.35 -17.67
C TRP A 183 9.66 1.71 -18.21
N SER A 184 8.55 1.77 -17.47
CA SER A 184 7.26 1.25 -17.90
C SER A 184 6.71 1.95 -19.15
N LYS A 185 7.01 3.23 -19.38
CA LYS A 185 6.60 3.91 -20.64
C LYS A 185 7.24 3.31 -21.88
N GLU A 186 8.49 2.88 -21.74
CA GLU A 186 9.30 2.40 -22.86
C GLU A 186 9.11 0.90 -23.10
N ASN A 187 8.83 0.15 -22.03
CA ASN A 187 8.87 -1.32 -22.04
C ASN A 187 7.50 -1.99 -21.89
N GLU A 188 6.46 -1.27 -21.47
CA GLU A 188 5.12 -1.82 -21.24
C GLU A 188 4.09 -1.19 -22.17
N THR A 189 3.19 -2.02 -22.71
CA THR A 189 2.12 -1.52 -23.59
C THR A 189 0.98 -1.02 -22.73
N ARG A 190 0.85 0.30 -22.60
CA ARG A 190 -0.22 0.93 -21.81
C ARG A 190 -1.61 0.58 -22.35
N SER A 191 -2.24 -0.44 -21.78
CA SER A 191 -3.66 -0.67 -21.96
C SER A 191 -4.44 0.35 -21.13
N GLN A 192 -5.57 0.86 -21.64
CA GLN A 192 -6.38 1.90 -20.96
C GLN A 192 -6.89 1.46 -19.56
N GLN A 193 -6.73 0.20 -19.19
CA GLN A 193 -7.07 -0.37 -17.88
C GLN A 193 -5.97 -0.13 -16.81
N GLU A 194 -4.73 0.20 -17.20
CA GLU A 194 -3.58 0.40 -16.29
C GLU A 194 -3.59 1.70 -15.47
N ASN A 195 -4.57 2.58 -15.69
CA ASN A 195 -4.79 3.71 -14.77
C ASN A 195 -5.26 3.26 -13.36
N GLN A 196 -5.39 1.96 -13.14
CA GLN A 196 -5.59 1.34 -11.84
C GLN A 196 -4.42 0.40 -11.54
N THR A 197 -3.25 0.95 -11.15
CA THR A 197 -2.26 0.18 -10.36
C THR A 197 -3.00 -0.54 -9.26
N PHE A 198 -2.73 -1.84 -9.06
CA PHE A 198 -3.55 -2.77 -8.27
C PHE A 198 -3.96 -2.15 -6.93
N TYR A 199 -5.17 -1.60 -6.95
CA TYR A 199 -5.81 -0.93 -5.83
C TYR A 199 -4.91 0.11 -5.12
N VAL A 200 -4.89 1.33 -5.65
CA VAL A 200 -4.53 2.52 -4.89
C VAL A 200 -5.73 2.91 -4.03
N PRO A 201 -5.61 2.98 -2.68
CA PRO A 201 -6.63 3.64 -1.87
C PRO A 201 -6.91 4.99 -2.50
N LYS A 202 -8.19 5.24 -2.80
CA LYS A 202 -8.65 6.46 -3.46
C LYS A 202 -8.58 7.61 -2.46
N ASP A 203 -7.40 7.92 -1.97
CA ASP A 203 -7.16 9.15 -1.23
C ASP A 203 -7.01 10.26 -2.24
N PHE A 204 -7.75 11.34 -2.03
CA PHE A 204 -7.78 12.54 -2.87
C PHE A 204 -8.48 12.33 -4.22
N GLU A 205 -9.80 12.15 -4.19
CA GLU A 205 -10.62 13.18 -4.83
C GLU A 205 -10.66 14.33 -3.83
N ASP A 206 -9.89 15.39 -4.11
CA ASP A 206 -10.22 16.69 -3.54
C ASP A 206 -11.68 16.94 -3.94
N ASP A 207 -12.60 16.86 -2.98
CA ASP A 207 -13.79 17.70 -3.00
C ASP A 207 -13.28 19.14 -2.84
N GLU A 208 -12.67 19.69 -3.89
CA GLU A 208 -12.64 21.13 -4.10
C GLU A 208 -14.07 21.52 -4.50
N GLU A 209 -14.72 22.28 -3.61
CA GLU A 209 -15.69 23.30 -4.04
C GLU A 209 -15.06 24.23 -5.10
#